data_AF-A0A1R3HZ49-F1
#
_entry.id   AF-A0A1R3HZ49-F1
#
_cell.length_a   1.000
_cell.length_b   1.000
_cell.length_c   1.000
_cell.angle_alpha   90.00
_cell.angle_beta   90.00
_cell.angle_gamma   90.00
#
_symmetry.space_group_name_H-M   'P 1'
#
loop_
_entity.id
_entity.type
_entity.pdbx_description
1 polymer ?
#
loop_
_entity_poly.entity_id
_entity_poly.type
_entity_poly.pdbx_seq_one_letter_code
_entity_poly.pdbx_strand_id
1 'polypeptide(L)'
;MLDPKKKEITRLLIGYYYIKNAKTVGNDPNVFQWLRLNPSEIPRPHVIFEKLWDPSMINEMCKHSVLNIAFPTLAMAIDSPGRNRVYLRNSVNTCRNKSQEKIVYVVHAEQIIQTNCPSPCNDAAPPYNRLIDHCALIYNARGASFPGFETHLKLLIRDEYARVIVITETRDGLEGAQQLAGDLGYTLMLTVPPMWASAGVWVLANPKYLSLEEVERTNNGIEFNILKS
;
A
#
# COMPACT_ATOMS: atom_id res chain seq x y z
N MET A 1 28.91 -9.52 -13.82
CA MET A 1 28.45 -9.39 -15.22
C MET A 1 26.93 -9.46 -15.18
N LEU A 2 26.20 -8.54 -15.84
CA LEU A 2 24.73 -8.54 -15.75
C LEU A 2 24.17 -9.83 -16.37
N ASP A 3 23.17 -10.42 -15.74
CA ASP A 3 22.40 -11.52 -16.31
C ASP A 3 21.89 -11.14 -17.71
N PRO A 4 21.99 -12.02 -18.73
CA PRO A 4 21.61 -11.69 -20.10
C PRO A 4 20.16 -11.18 -20.23
N LYS A 5 19.22 -11.73 -19.47
CA LYS A 5 17.82 -11.33 -19.49
C LYS A 5 17.61 -9.99 -18.80
N LYS A 6 18.30 -9.75 -17.67
CA LYS A 6 18.30 -8.42 -17.03
C LYS A 6 18.88 -7.36 -17.96
N LYS A 7 19.94 -7.69 -18.71
CA LYS A 7 20.53 -6.79 -19.71
C LYS A 7 19.54 -6.46 -20.82
N GLU A 8 18.79 -7.45 -21.28
CA GLU A 8 17.74 -7.26 -22.29
C GLU A 8 16.59 -6.38 -21.80
N ILE A 9 16.04 -6.66 -20.61
CA ILE A 9 15.00 -5.83 -19.99
C ILE A 9 15.48 -4.38 -19.85
N THR A 10 16.71 -4.19 -19.36
CA THR A 10 17.32 -2.86 -19.18
C THR A 10 17.37 -2.09 -20.50
N ARG A 11 17.78 -2.75 -21.61
CA ARG A 11 17.80 -2.13 -22.95
C ARG A 11 16.40 -1.71 -23.41
N LEU A 12 15.37 -2.53 -23.17
CA LEU A 12 14.00 -2.22 -23.54
C LEU A 12 13.44 -1.04 -22.75
N LEU A 13 13.67 -0.98 -21.43
CA LEU A 13 13.23 0.12 -20.58
C LEU A 13 13.85 1.46 -20.98
N ILE A 14 15.16 1.47 -21.20
CA ILE A 14 15.91 2.66 -21.60
C ILE A 14 15.45 3.12 -22.98
N GLY A 15 15.31 2.19 -23.93
CA GLY A 15 14.80 2.47 -25.26
C GLY A 15 13.39 3.07 -25.23
N TYR A 16 12.48 2.48 -24.45
CA TYR A 16 11.12 3.00 -24.29
C TYR A 16 11.11 4.38 -23.65
N TYR A 17 11.92 4.60 -22.61
CA TYR A 17 12.07 5.90 -21.97
C TYR A 17 12.55 6.97 -22.97
N TYR A 18 13.51 6.64 -23.85
CA TYR A 18 13.98 7.55 -24.90
C TYR A 18 12.89 7.96 -25.88
N ILE A 19 12.06 7.01 -26.29
CA ILE A 19 10.95 7.26 -27.21
C ILE A 19 9.94 8.21 -26.56
N LYS A 20 9.66 8.06 -25.26
CA LYS A 20 8.65 8.86 -24.55
C LYS A 20 9.13 10.25 -24.13
N ASN A 21 10.38 10.41 -23.72
CA ASN A 21 10.88 11.64 -23.10
C ASN A 21 11.71 12.54 -24.04
N ALA A 22 11.58 12.35 -25.36
CA ALA A 22 12.13 13.25 -26.39
C ALA A 22 13.57 13.77 -26.10
N LYS A 23 14.52 12.82 -26.01
CA LYS A 23 15.99 13.03 -26.12
C LYS A 23 16.76 13.62 -24.92
N THR A 24 16.17 13.87 -23.76
CA THR A 24 16.92 14.46 -22.61
C THR A 24 18.01 13.54 -22.04
N VAL A 25 17.74 12.24 -21.87
CA VAL A 25 18.73 11.29 -21.34
C VAL A 25 19.70 10.79 -22.43
N GLY A 26 19.35 10.95 -23.72
CA GLY A 26 20.09 10.33 -24.83
C GLY A 26 21.46 10.94 -25.05
N ASN A 27 21.64 12.13 -24.46
CA ASN A 27 22.88 12.88 -24.47
C ASN A 27 23.68 12.71 -23.16
N ASP A 28 23.21 11.91 -22.20
CA ASP A 28 23.95 11.61 -20.98
C ASP A 28 24.76 10.30 -21.16
N PRO A 29 26.06 10.40 -21.52
CA PRO A 29 26.91 9.22 -21.72
C PRO A 29 27.09 8.41 -20.43
N ASN A 30 26.83 9.00 -19.25
CA ASN A 30 27.07 8.34 -17.97
C ASN A 30 26.13 7.14 -17.77
N VAL A 31 24.87 7.23 -18.21
CA VAL A 31 23.89 6.13 -18.06
C VAL A 31 24.35 4.88 -18.81
N PHE A 32 24.84 5.04 -20.04
CA PHE A 32 25.35 3.93 -20.85
C PHE A 32 26.63 3.33 -20.27
N GLN A 33 27.53 4.19 -19.76
CA GLN A 33 28.77 3.77 -19.12
C GLN A 33 28.49 2.97 -17.83
N TRP A 34 27.60 3.45 -16.97
CA TRP A 34 27.23 2.77 -15.72
C TRP A 34 26.62 1.40 -15.97
N LEU A 35 25.75 1.30 -16.97
CA LEU A 35 25.06 0.07 -17.31
C LEU A 35 25.88 -0.85 -18.22
N ARG A 36 27.06 -0.40 -18.67
CA ARG A 36 27.92 -1.11 -19.62
C ARG A 36 27.14 -1.51 -20.88
N LEU A 37 26.35 -0.58 -21.39
CA LEU A 37 25.55 -0.71 -22.61
C LEU A 37 26.14 0.21 -23.67
N ASN A 38 26.26 -0.28 -24.90
CA ASN A 38 26.55 0.61 -26.02
C ASN A 38 25.23 1.21 -26.53
N PRO A 39 25.19 2.49 -26.95
CA PRO A 39 23.98 3.09 -27.52
C PRO A 39 23.41 2.31 -28.72
N SER A 40 24.27 1.67 -29.51
CA SER A 40 23.90 0.79 -30.62
C SER A 40 23.19 -0.50 -30.19
N GLU A 41 23.26 -0.89 -28.91
CA GLU A 41 22.54 -2.03 -28.36
C GLU A 41 21.07 -1.73 -28.03
N ILE A 42 20.65 -0.45 -28.09
CA ILE A 42 19.25 -0.08 -27.87
C ILE A 42 18.44 -0.46 -29.13
N PRO A 43 17.41 -1.32 -29.01
CA PRO A 43 16.66 -1.74 -30.19
C PRO A 43 15.91 -0.56 -30.82
N ARG A 44 15.57 -0.69 -32.10
CA ARG A 44 14.74 0.30 -32.78
C ARG A 44 13.33 0.36 -32.16
N PRO A 45 12.61 1.49 -32.26
CA PRO A 45 11.30 1.65 -31.62
C PRO A 45 10.31 0.52 -31.87
N HIS A 46 10.14 0.07 -33.12
CA HIS A 46 9.21 -1.03 -33.44
C HIS A 46 9.58 -2.34 -32.73
N VAL A 47 10.88 -2.66 -32.60
CA VAL A 47 11.36 -3.86 -31.89
C VAL A 47 11.14 -3.74 -30.38
N ILE A 48 11.33 -2.54 -29.82
CA ILE A 48 11.05 -2.29 -28.40
C ILE A 48 9.58 -2.58 -28.12
N PHE A 49 8.70 -2.01 -28.93
CA PHE A 49 7.26 -2.18 -28.80
C PHE A 49 6.85 -3.65 -28.95
N GLU A 50 7.30 -4.33 -30.01
CA GLU A 50 7.07 -5.75 -30.22
C GLU A 50 7.48 -6.61 -29.01
N LYS A 51 8.68 -6.36 -28.46
CA LYS A 51 9.16 -7.10 -27.27
C LYS A 51 8.43 -6.74 -25.98
N LEU A 52 7.97 -5.50 -25.82
CA LEU A 52 7.16 -5.13 -24.66
C LEU A 52 5.75 -5.75 -24.72
N TRP A 53 5.31 -6.20 -25.89
CA TRP A 53 4.08 -6.99 -26.07
C TRP A 53 4.30 -8.50 -26.05
N ASP A 54 5.54 -8.98 -26.07
CA ASP A 54 5.84 -10.41 -26.02
C ASP A 54 5.55 -11.00 -24.62
N PRO A 55 4.70 -12.05 -24.51
CA PRO A 55 4.35 -12.64 -23.22
C PRO A 55 5.55 -13.18 -22.43
N SER A 56 6.59 -13.68 -23.12
CA SER A 56 7.77 -14.22 -22.44
C SER A 56 8.58 -13.10 -21.79
N MET A 57 8.71 -11.96 -22.48
CA MET A 57 9.35 -10.76 -21.96
C MET A 57 8.56 -10.14 -20.80
N ILE A 58 7.23 -10.04 -20.92
CA ILE A 58 6.36 -9.56 -19.85
C ILE A 58 6.54 -10.41 -18.59
N ASN A 59 6.48 -11.73 -18.73
CA ASN A 59 6.68 -12.65 -17.61
C ASN A 59 8.05 -12.47 -16.95
N GLU A 60 9.10 -12.30 -17.76
CA GLU A 60 10.45 -12.06 -17.25
C GLU A 60 10.54 -10.71 -16.53
N MET A 61 9.99 -9.63 -17.08
CA MET A 61 9.91 -8.34 -16.41
C MET A 61 9.14 -8.42 -15.09
N CYS A 62 8.09 -9.23 -15.01
CA CYS A 62 7.31 -9.41 -13.78
C CYS A 62 8.06 -10.21 -12.72
N LYS A 63 8.82 -11.25 -13.13
CA LYS A 63 9.72 -11.99 -12.22
C LYS A 63 10.75 -11.08 -11.57
N HIS A 64 11.20 -10.04 -12.28
CA HIS A 64 12.15 -9.04 -11.76
C HIS A 64 11.44 -7.78 -11.20
N SER A 65 10.11 -7.82 -11.02
CA SER A 65 9.30 -6.71 -10.50
C SER A 65 9.41 -5.40 -11.29
N VAL A 66 9.75 -5.48 -12.58
CA VAL A 66 9.91 -4.35 -13.51
C VAL A 66 8.59 -3.93 -14.16
N LEU A 67 7.71 -4.89 -14.46
CA LEU A 67 6.40 -4.67 -15.07
C LEU A 67 5.33 -5.26 -14.15
N ASN A 68 4.15 -4.64 -14.13
CA ASN A 68 2.98 -5.22 -13.46
C ASN A 68 1.96 -5.68 -14.50
N ILE A 69 1.63 -6.97 -14.52
CA ILE A 69 0.77 -7.59 -15.55
C ILE A 69 -0.66 -7.03 -15.54
N ALA A 70 -1.14 -6.49 -14.41
CA ALA A 70 -2.49 -5.94 -14.36
C ALA A 70 -2.64 -4.68 -15.25
N PHE A 71 -1.55 -3.94 -15.48
CA PHE A 71 -1.50 -2.80 -16.39
C PHE A 71 -0.06 -2.62 -16.91
N PRO A 72 0.24 -2.83 -18.21
CA PRO A 72 1.56 -2.62 -18.81
C PRO A 72 1.85 -1.11 -18.95
N THR A 73 1.69 -0.37 -17.86
CA THR A 73 2.26 0.95 -17.66
C THR A 73 3.51 0.72 -16.85
N LEU A 74 4.69 1.05 -17.39
CA LEU A 74 5.91 1.14 -16.59
C LEU A 74 5.55 1.93 -15.32
N ALA A 75 5.82 1.35 -14.15
CA ALA A 75 5.47 1.93 -12.86
C ALA A 75 6.33 3.17 -12.58
N MET A 76 6.15 4.23 -13.36
CA MET A 76 6.95 5.46 -13.33
C MET A 76 6.29 6.58 -12.53
N ALA A 77 5.08 6.38 -11.99
CA ALA A 77 4.54 7.28 -10.97
C ALA A 77 5.06 6.84 -9.60
N ILE A 78 6.28 7.29 -9.29
CA ILE A 78 6.96 7.10 -7.99
C ILE A 78 6.54 8.12 -6.94
N ASP A 79 5.85 9.18 -7.33
CA ASP A 79 5.48 10.24 -6.39
C ASP A 79 4.55 9.70 -5.29
N SER A 80 4.88 10.05 -4.06
CA SER A 80 4.01 9.81 -2.91
C SER A 80 2.68 10.53 -3.15
N PRO A 81 1.54 9.83 -3.08
CA PRO A 81 0.26 10.45 -3.35
C PRO A 81 -0.07 11.50 -2.29
N GLY A 82 -0.72 12.58 -2.72
CA GLY A 82 -1.31 13.56 -1.81
C GLY A 82 -2.40 12.95 -0.93
N ARG A 83 -2.66 13.57 0.22
CA ARG A 83 -3.70 13.15 1.17
C ARG A 83 -5.06 13.66 0.70
N ASN A 84 -6.03 12.76 0.57
CA ASN A 84 -7.44 13.13 0.35
C ASN A 84 -8.23 12.92 1.64
N ARG A 85 -8.68 14.00 2.27
CA ARG A 85 -9.47 13.92 3.50
C ARG A 85 -10.93 13.61 3.19
N VAL A 86 -11.49 12.62 3.89
CA VAL A 86 -12.87 12.18 3.76
C VAL A 86 -13.52 12.24 5.14
N TYR A 87 -14.63 12.96 5.27
CA TYR A 87 -15.38 13.06 6.52
C TYR A 87 -16.67 12.24 6.41
N LEU A 88 -16.85 11.25 7.29
CA LEU A 88 -18.01 10.38 7.33
C LEU A 88 -19.20 11.10 7.99
N ARG A 89 -19.90 11.94 7.24
CA ARG A 89 -21.07 12.70 7.73
C ARG A 89 -22.42 12.00 7.48
N ASN A 90 -22.45 11.09 6.51
CA ASN A 90 -23.66 10.34 6.15
C ASN A 90 -23.63 8.93 6.79
N SER A 91 -24.78 8.29 6.92
CA SER A 91 -24.90 6.91 7.38
C SER A 91 -24.22 5.89 6.46
N VAL A 92 -24.13 6.22 5.16
CA VAL A 92 -23.40 5.44 4.16
C VAL A 92 -22.51 6.38 3.36
N ASN A 93 -21.21 6.09 3.32
CA ASN A 93 -20.26 6.83 2.51
C ASN A 93 -19.58 5.84 1.56
N THR A 94 -19.68 6.10 0.26
CA THR A 94 -19.09 5.24 -0.77
C THR A 94 -17.85 5.93 -1.34
N CYS A 95 -16.69 5.31 -1.18
CA CYS A 95 -15.46 5.75 -1.83
C CYS A 95 -15.10 4.78 -2.96
N ARG A 96 -14.85 5.29 -4.17
CA ARG A 96 -14.38 4.49 -5.30
C ARG A 96 -12.89 4.71 -5.50
N ASN A 97 -12.11 3.66 -5.28
CA ASN A 97 -10.67 3.68 -5.54
C ASN A 97 -10.40 3.18 -6.95
N LYS A 98 -9.68 3.96 -7.76
CA LYS A 98 -9.18 3.50 -9.06
C LYS A 98 -7.89 2.73 -8.81
N SER A 99 -7.85 1.46 -9.22
CA SER A 99 -6.66 0.60 -9.08
C SER A 99 -5.40 1.15 -9.77
N GLN A 100 -5.56 2.08 -10.70
CA GLN A 100 -4.50 2.65 -11.51
C GLN A 100 -3.72 3.78 -10.83
N GLU A 101 -4.25 4.38 -9.77
CA GLU A 101 -3.68 5.56 -9.12
C GLU A 101 -3.16 5.19 -7.72
N LYS A 102 -1.95 5.64 -7.38
CA LYS A 102 -1.55 5.68 -5.97
C LYS A 102 -2.42 6.76 -5.34
N ILE A 103 -3.17 6.39 -4.30
CA ILE A 103 -4.06 7.31 -3.62
C ILE A 103 -4.09 7.00 -2.14
N VAL A 104 -4.17 8.06 -1.35
CA VAL A 104 -4.31 8.00 0.10
C VAL A 104 -5.58 8.73 0.47
N TYR A 105 -6.46 8.05 1.20
CA TYR A 105 -7.60 8.64 1.87
C TYR A 105 -7.37 8.64 3.37
N VAL A 106 -7.51 9.80 3.98
CA VAL A 106 -7.57 9.96 5.44
C VAL A 106 -9.04 10.11 5.80
N VAL A 107 -9.61 9.09 6.42
CA VAL A 107 -11.03 9.01 6.74
C VAL A 107 -11.23 9.39 8.19
N HIS A 108 -11.93 10.50 8.41
CA HIS A 108 -12.33 10.96 9.74
C HIS A 108 -13.81 10.66 9.95
N ALA A 109 -14.11 10.10 11.11
CA ALA A 109 -15.45 10.02 11.63
C ALA A 109 -15.44 10.63 13.02
N GLU A 110 -16.12 11.76 13.14
CA GLU A 110 -16.20 12.52 14.37
C GLU A 110 -17.46 12.13 15.11
N GLN A 111 -17.43 12.26 16.42
CA GLN A 111 -18.63 12.09 17.26
C GLN A 111 -19.31 10.72 17.12
N ILE A 112 -18.52 9.66 16.96
CA ILE A 112 -19.09 8.30 16.95
C ILE A 112 -19.56 7.94 18.36
N ILE A 113 -20.80 7.48 18.46
CA ILE A 113 -21.32 6.80 19.64
C ILE A 113 -21.20 5.30 19.42
N GLN A 114 -20.50 4.61 20.31
CA GLN A 114 -20.41 3.16 20.25
C GLN A 114 -21.68 2.56 20.87
N THR A 115 -22.63 2.20 20.02
CA THR A 115 -23.85 1.52 20.44
C THR A 115 -23.55 0.05 20.76
N ASN A 116 -24.23 -0.50 21.77
CA ASN A 116 -24.13 -1.93 22.05
C ASN A 116 -24.58 -2.71 20.83
N CYS A 117 -23.77 -3.69 20.45
CA CYS A 117 -24.26 -4.74 19.55
C CYS A 117 -25.49 -5.36 20.23
N PRO A 118 -26.64 -5.48 19.55
CA PRO A 118 -27.81 -6.16 20.10
C PRO A 118 -27.53 -7.67 20.15
N SER A 119 -26.58 -8.05 21.00
CA SER A 119 -26.36 -9.42 21.42
C SER A 119 -27.28 -9.68 22.60
N PRO A 120 -27.99 -10.82 22.64
CA PRO A 120 -28.85 -11.18 23.77
C PRO A 120 -28.06 -11.54 25.05
N CYS A 121 -26.74 -11.38 25.08
CA CYS A 121 -25.94 -11.61 26.29
C CYS A 121 -26.08 -10.44 27.26
N ASN A 122 -26.67 -10.71 28.43
CA ASN A 122 -26.75 -9.78 29.56
C ASN A 122 -25.38 -9.45 30.18
N ASP A 123 -24.31 -10.13 29.75
CA ASP A 123 -22.94 -9.93 30.26
C ASP A 123 -22.12 -8.93 29.41
N ALA A 124 -22.73 -8.30 28.41
CA ALA A 124 -22.05 -7.26 27.63
C ALA A 124 -21.89 -5.98 28.46
N ALA A 125 -20.73 -5.34 28.35
CA ALA A 125 -20.51 -4.01 28.91
C ALA A 125 -21.60 -3.04 28.37
N PRO A 126 -22.05 -2.06 29.18
CA PRO A 126 -22.98 -1.04 28.71
C PRO A 126 -22.37 -0.22 27.56
N PRO A 127 -23.20 0.34 26.67
CA PRO A 127 -22.71 1.11 25.53
C PRO A 127 -21.93 2.33 26.00
N TYR A 128 -20.89 2.67 25.26
CA TYR A 128 -20.05 3.80 25.61
C TYR A 128 -20.69 5.09 25.12
N ASN A 129 -21.25 5.87 26.05
CA ASN A 129 -22.03 7.09 25.76
C ASN A 129 -21.19 8.34 25.47
N ARG A 130 -19.87 8.21 25.28
CA ARG A 130 -19.01 9.35 24.98
C ARG A 130 -18.57 9.31 23.52
N LEU A 131 -18.55 10.51 22.96
CA LEU A 131 -18.14 10.78 21.59
C LEU A 131 -16.65 10.50 21.42
N ILE A 132 -16.32 9.66 20.45
CA ILE A 132 -14.94 9.34 20.08
C ILE A 132 -14.72 9.75 18.63
N ASP A 133 -13.61 10.43 18.37
CA ASP A 133 -13.14 10.68 17.01
C ASP A 133 -12.31 9.50 16.53
N HIS A 134 -12.63 9.01 15.35
CA HIS A 134 -11.97 7.88 14.72
C HIS A 134 -11.30 8.31 13.42
N CYS A 135 -10.01 8.01 13.30
CA CYS A 135 -9.26 8.19 12.06
C CYS A 135 -8.88 6.81 11.47
N ALA A 136 -9.16 6.62 10.20
CA ALA A 136 -8.71 5.47 9.42
C ALA A 136 -7.94 5.94 8.18
N LEU A 137 -6.90 5.20 7.80
CA LEU A 137 -6.11 5.47 6.60
C LEU A 137 -6.39 4.40 5.55
N ILE A 138 -6.75 4.80 4.32
CA ILE A 138 -6.89 3.88 3.18
C ILE A 138 -5.79 4.22 2.18
N TYR A 139 -4.88 3.29 1.92
CA TYR A 139 -3.71 3.48 1.07
C TYR A 139 -3.71 2.47 -0.08
N ASN A 140 -3.79 2.95 -1.33
CA ASN A 140 -3.51 2.10 -2.51
C ASN A 140 -2.01 2.06 -2.78
N ALA A 141 -1.34 0.97 -2.37
CA ALA A 141 0.11 0.84 -2.41
C ALA A 141 0.65 0.63 -3.84
N ARG A 142 -0.15 -0.04 -4.69
CA ARG A 142 0.27 -0.56 -6.01
C ARG A 142 1.54 -1.42 -5.94
N GLY A 143 1.79 -2.07 -4.81
CA GLY A 143 2.97 -2.84 -4.46
C GLY A 143 3.59 -2.32 -3.17
N ALA A 144 3.45 -3.07 -2.08
CA ALA A 144 3.99 -2.70 -0.77
C ALA A 144 5.53 -2.78 -0.74
N SER A 145 6.13 -3.60 -1.60
CA SER A 145 7.59 -3.70 -1.77
C SER A 145 8.21 -2.51 -2.52
N PHE A 146 7.41 -1.56 -3.03
CA PHE A 146 7.97 -0.39 -3.70
C PHE A 146 8.76 0.50 -2.74
N PRO A 147 9.98 0.94 -3.11
CA PRO A 147 10.76 1.87 -2.30
C PRO A 147 9.95 3.13 -1.94
N GLY A 148 10.07 3.56 -0.69
CA GLY A 148 9.41 4.77 -0.17
C GLY A 148 7.96 4.59 0.30
N PHE A 149 7.28 3.47 -0.04
CA PHE A 149 5.93 3.18 0.46
C PHE A 149 5.91 3.19 1.99
N GLU A 150 6.76 2.40 2.62
CA GLU A 150 6.81 2.26 4.07
C GLU A 150 7.15 3.58 4.77
N THR A 151 8.17 4.29 4.26
CA THR A 151 8.55 5.61 4.78
C THR A 151 7.39 6.60 4.71
N HIS A 152 6.69 6.65 3.58
CA HIS A 152 5.54 7.53 3.41
C HIS A 152 4.38 7.15 4.33
N LEU A 153 4.08 5.85 4.43
CA LEU A 153 3.05 5.34 5.32
C LEU A 153 3.34 5.70 6.79
N LYS A 154 4.59 5.54 7.25
CA LYS A 154 5.02 5.93 8.60
C LYS A 154 4.80 7.41 8.87
N LEU A 155 5.10 8.28 7.91
CA LEU A 155 4.82 9.72 8.03
C LEU A 155 3.32 10.01 8.15
N LEU A 156 2.49 9.36 7.34
CA LEU A 156 1.03 9.53 7.41
C LEU A 156 0.45 9.08 8.75
N ILE A 157 0.89 7.92 9.26
CA ILE A 157 0.41 7.38 10.54
C ILE A 157 0.78 8.31 11.69
N ARG A 158 2.02 8.83 11.70
CA ARG A 158 2.49 9.76 12.72
C ARG A 158 1.69 11.06 12.73
N ASP A 159 1.37 11.59 11.55
CA ASP A 159 0.72 12.89 11.42
C ASP A 159 -0.80 12.82 11.67
N GLU A 160 -1.46 11.71 11.30
CA GLU A 160 -2.93 11.59 11.36
C GLU A 160 -3.42 10.68 12.51
N TYR A 161 -2.52 10.02 13.25
CA TYR A 161 -2.84 9.10 14.35
C TYR A 161 -3.87 8.02 13.95
N ALA A 162 -3.74 7.47 12.74
CA ALA A 162 -4.69 6.51 12.20
C ALA A 162 -4.79 5.24 13.07
N ARG A 163 -5.99 4.90 13.56
CA ARG A 163 -6.20 3.71 14.41
C ARG A 163 -6.35 2.43 13.61
N VAL A 164 -6.88 2.57 12.40
CA VAL A 164 -7.07 1.50 11.42
C VAL A 164 -6.41 1.93 10.11
N ILE A 165 -5.69 1.00 9.49
CA ILE A 165 -5.07 1.20 8.18
C ILE A 165 -5.58 0.09 7.26
N VAL A 166 -6.09 0.47 6.10
CA VAL A 166 -6.45 -0.44 5.02
C VAL A 166 -5.51 -0.18 3.85
N ILE A 167 -4.69 -1.16 3.50
CA ILE A 167 -3.73 -1.08 2.39
C ILE A 167 -4.24 -1.98 1.28
N THR A 168 -4.47 -1.43 0.09
CA THR A 168 -4.94 -2.19 -1.08
C THR A 168 -3.86 -2.27 -2.15
N GLU A 169 -4.00 -3.22 -3.07
CA GLU A 169 -3.01 -3.50 -4.13
C GLU A 169 -1.61 -3.72 -3.54
N THR A 170 -1.53 -4.48 -2.46
CA THR A 170 -0.26 -4.73 -1.76
C THR A 170 0.69 -5.57 -2.60
N ARG A 171 0.15 -6.49 -3.42
CA ARG A 171 0.93 -7.41 -4.28
C ARG A 171 1.99 -8.19 -3.50
N ASP A 172 1.75 -8.34 -2.20
CA ASP A 172 2.67 -8.91 -1.24
C ASP A 172 1.89 -9.71 -0.20
N GLY A 173 2.56 -10.71 0.37
CA GLY A 173 1.97 -11.77 1.17
C GLY A 173 1.79 -11.44 2.64
N LEU A 174 1.49 -12.47 3.42
CA LEU A 174 1.31 -12.41 4.87
C LEU A 174 2.57 -11.94 5.59
N GLU A 175 3.75 -12.41 5.18
CA GLU A 175 5.03 -12.10 5.82
C GLU A 175 5.35 -10.60 5.78
N GLY A 176 5.20 -9.98 4.60
CA GLY A 176 5.37 -8.53 4.44
C GLY A 176 4.38 -7.73 5.28
N ALA A 177 3.13 -8.19 5.38
CA ALA A 177 2.12 -7.59 6.24
C ALA A 177 2.48 -7.69 7.73
N GLN A 178 2.96 -8.84 8.18
CA GLN A 178 3.36 -9.08 9.58
C GLN A 178 4.55 -8.22 9.97
N GLN A 179 5.56 -8.16 9.10
CA GLN A 179 6.74 -7.31 9.32
C GLN A 179 6.32 -5.85 9.44
N LEU A 180 5.54 -5.34 8.48
CA LEU A 180 5.07 -3.96 8.50
C LEU A 180 4.20 -3.66 9.74
N ALA A 181 3.30 -4.58 10.10
CA ALA A 181 2.46 -4.41 11.29
C ALA A 181 3.30 -4.34 12.57
N GLY A 182 4.30 -5.21 12.70
CA GLY A 182 5.26 -5.20 13.81
C GLY A 182 6.04 -3.89 13.89
N ASP A 183 6.59 -3.42 12.76
CA ASP A 183 7.35 -2.18 12.67
C ASP A 183 6.52 -0.93 12.99
N LEU A 184 5.21 -0.98 12.73
CA LEU A 184 4.26 0.09 13.04
C LEU A 184 3.62 -0.04 14.44
N GLY A 185 3.82 -1.17 15.13
CA GLY A 185 3.21 -1.46 16.43
C GLY A 185 1.71 -1.78 16.37
N TYR A 186 1.19 -2.23 15.23
CA TYR A 186 -0.21 -2.66 15.08
C TYR A 186 -0.33 -4.13 15.42
N THR A 187 -1.12 -4.45 16.44
CA THR A 187 -1.20 -5.82 16.99
C THR A 187 -2.26 -6.68 16.33
N LEU A 188 -3.24 -6.07 15.64
CA LEU A 188 -4.26 -6.80 14.89
C LEU A 188 -4.01 -6.63 13.40
N MET A 189 -4.04 -7.73 12.68
CA MET A 189 -3.78 -7.77 11.25
C MET A 189 -4.70 -8.79 10.57
N LEU A 190 -5.33 -8.37 9.48
CA LEU A 190 -6.04 -9.24 8.54
C LEU A 190 -5.44 -9.07 7.16
N THR A 191 -5.29 -10.17 6.43
CA THR A 191 -4.74 -10.15 5.07
C THR A 191 -5.64 -10.92 4.13
N VAL A 192 -5.88 -10.33 2.96
CA VAL A 192 -6.35 -11.05 1.77
C VAL A 192 -5.14 -11.13 0.84
N PRO A 193 -4.61 -12.34 0.56
CA PRO A 193 -3.43 -12.48 -0.28
C PRO A 193 -3.71 -11.98 -1.71
N PRO A 194 -2.68 -11.52 -2.44
CA PRO A 194 -2.84 -11.13 -3.83
C PRO A 194 -3.24 -12.33 -4.69
N MET A 195 -4.08 -12.07 -5.70
CA MET A 195 -4.31 -13.03 -6.77
C MET A 195 -3.26 -12.78 -7.84
N TRP A 196 -2.24 -13.64 -7.86
CA TRP A 196 -1.10 -13.58 -8.77
C TRP A 196 -0.25 -12.32 -8.52
N ALA A 197 -0.02 -11.48 -9.54
CA ALA A 197 0.75 -10.24 -9.46
C ALA A 197 -0.11 -8.99 -9.16
N SER A 198 -1.35 -9.18 -8.72
CA SER A 198 -2.36 -8.12 -8.59
C SER A 198 -3.18 -8.26 -7.30
N ALA A 199 -3.81 -7.15 -6.90
CA ALA A 199 -4.59 -7.07 -5.67
C ALA A 199 -3.74 -7.29 -4.40
N GLY A 200 -4.34 -7.90 -3.39
CA GLY A 200 -3.82 -7.98 -2.04
C GLY A 200 -4.36 -6.85 -1.19
N VAL A 201 -4.83 -7.19 0.01
CA VAL A 201 -5.37 -6.24 0.99
C VAL A 201 -4.80 -6.57 2.35
N TRP A 202 -4.27 -5.56 3.04
CA TRP A 202 -3.89 -5.65 4.44
C TRP A 202 -4.77 -4.71 5.25
N VAL A 203 -5.28 -5.18 6.38
CA VAL A 203 -6.00 -4.36 7.36
C VAL A 203 -5.24 -4.45 8.66
N LEU A 204 -4.71 -3.32 9.12
CA LEU A 204 -3.95 -3.21 10.36
C LEU A 204 -4.79 -2.40 11.35
N ALA A 205 -4.90 -2.87 12.59
CA ALA A 205 -5.54 -2.11 13.67
C ALA A 205 -4.68 -2.12 14.94
N ASN A 206 -4.63 -0.97 15.61
CA ASN A 206 -3.98 -0.84 16.91
C ASN A 206 -5.04 -0.60 17.99
N PRO A 207 -5.54 -1.66 18.66
CA PRO A 207 -6.59 -1.55 19.66
C PRO A 207 -6.11 -0.90 20.96
N LYS A 208 -4.79 -0.75 21.18
CA LYS A 208 -4.26 -0.12 22.39
C LYS A 208 -4.85 1.28 22.60
N TYR A 209 -5.02 2.04 21.53
CA TYR A 209 -5.63 3.38 21.60
C TYR A 209 -7.14 3.37 21.83
N LEU A 210 -7.82 2.24 21.60
CA LEU A 210 -9.24 2.08 21.89
C LEU A 210 -9.47 1.66 23.36
N SER A 211 -8.55 0.88 23.96
CA SER A 211 -8.75 0.33 25.31
C SER A 211 -8.03 1.09 26.43
N LEU A 212 -6.81 1.60 26.21
CA LEU A 212 -6.00 2.18 27.29
C LEU A 212 -6.42 3.58 27.72
N GLU A 213 -6.80 4.45 26.77
CA GLU A 213 -7.32 5.78 27.12
C GLU A 213 -8.57 5.70 28.02
N GLU A 214 -9.31 4.61 27.93
CA GLU A 214 -10.54 4.40 28.70
C GLU A 214 -10.27 3.73 30.04
N VAL A 215 -9.35 2.77 30.07
CA VAL A 215 -8.87 2.16 31.30
C VAL A 215 -8.16 3.19 32.20
N GLU A 216 -7.30 4.04 31.64
CA GLU A 216 -6.58 5.06 32.41
C GLU A 216 -7.50 6.18 32.94
N ARG A 217 -8.67 6.40 32.32
CA ARG A 217 -9.63 7.45 32.73
C ARG A 217 -10.73 6.97 33.66
N THR A 218 -11.00 5.66 33.68
CA THR A 218 -11.94 5.09 34.63
C THR A 218 -11.22 4.88 35.97
N ASN A 219 -11.45 5.80 36.92
CA ASN A 219 -10.98 5.65 38.32
C ASN A 219 -11.60 4.44 39.05
N ASN A 220 -12.48 3.70 38.37
CA ASN A 220 -13.08 2.48 38.87
C ASN A 220 -12.15 1.33 38.48
N GLY A 221 -11.57 0.65 39.46
CA GLY A 221 -10.61 -0.43 39.24
C GLY A 221 -11.10 -1.44 38.20
N ILE A 222 -10.19 -1.93 37.37
CA ILE A 222 -10.50 -2.97 36.39
C ILE A 222 -10.61 -4.30 37.14
N GLU A 223 -11.79 -4.91 37.11
CA GLU A 223 -12.01 -6.25 37.66
C GLU A 223 -11.93 -7.28 36.52
N PHE A 224 -10.99 -8.22 36.60
CA PHE A 224 -10.88 -9.34 35.66
C PHE A 224 -11.24 -10.65 36.36
N ASN A 225 -12.30 -11.31 35.90
CA ASN A 225 -12.65 -12.65 36.36
C ASN A 225 -11.91 -13.69 35.49
N ILE A 226 -10.86 -14.29 36.05
CA ILE A 226 -10.13 -15.39 35.38
C ILE A 226 -10.80 -16.70 35.77
N LEU A 227 -11.54 -17.29 34.82
CA LEU A 227 -12.12 -18.61 34.98
C LEU A 227 -11.01 -19.67 34.80
N LYS A 228 -10.83 -20.50 35.81
CA LYS A 228 -9.92 -21.65 35.77
C LYS A 228 -10.63 -22.80 35.07
N SER A 229 -10.16 -23.16 33.87
CA SER A 229 -10.55 -24.38 33.16
C SER A 229 -9.96 -25.63 33.80
#